data_AF-A0A2E5N2T0-F1
#
_entry.id   AF-A0A2E5N2T0-F1
#
_cell.length_a   1.000
_cell.length_b   1.000
_cell.length_c   1.000
_cell.angle_alpha   90.00
_cell.angle_beta   90.00
_cell.angle_gamma   90.00
#
_symmetry.space_group_name_H-M   'P 1'
#
loop_
_entity.id
_entity.type
_entity.pdbx_description
1 polymer ?
#
loop_
_entity_poly.entity_id
_entity_poly.type
_entity_poly.pdbx_seq_one_letter_code
_entity_poly.pdbx_strand_id
1 'polypeptide(L)'
;MQAHILCSRQTLASAALFASVAFTPATLWAQGASGNVPNDYYRAELVILQRLVDPAGIEEQMANKSVEPVEEAGKTLWVEQESGERVTELNLIPRNQLHLGEAANRLERSGNYRVLASAGWYEAFPPDYEGEPLRVAIGDWLAESGQRAVEGQITIDRQRYLHVNVQLNHWAVSDDPEAVPAEPETPPQTEAVAEFSDQDSGNTLDSETGGSASEGTGTAYQLRPAPVELVTWIRETRRMRSEEIHFIDSPTVGVLVFFKKIEG
;
A
#
# COMPACT_ATOMS: atom_id res chain seq x y z
N MET A 1 -92.81 25.95 -1.71
CA MET A 1 -92.40 25.74 -3.11
C MET A 1 -91.54 24.48 -3.16
N GLN A 2 -91.94 23.51 -4.01
CA GLN A 2 -91.20 22.42 -4.67
C GLN A 2 -90.11 21.68 -3.84
N ALA A 3 -90.33 20.44 -3.38
CA ALA A 3 -90.30 19.16 -4.13
C ALA A 3 -88.92 18.81 -4.73
N HIS A 4 -88.24 17.77 -4.22
CA HIS A 4 -88.04 16.49 -4.93
C HIS A 4 -87.26 15.47 -4.07
N ILE A 5 -87.64 14.22 -4.30
CA ILE A 5 -87.25 12.94 -3.68
C ILE A 5 -85.92 12.45 -4.27
N LEU A 6 -85.08 11.73 -3.50
CA LEU A 6 -84.54 10.38 -3.82
C LEU A 6 -83.47 9.87 -2.82
N CYS A 7 -83.91 8.88 -2.07
CA CYS A 7 -83.26 7.63 -1.62
C CYS A 7 -81.79 7.30 -2.02
N SER A 8 -81.01 6.80 -1.04
CA SER A 8 -80.45 5.42 -0.99
C SER A 8 -78.93 5.26 -0.70
N ARG A 9 -78.64 4.15 0.01
CA ARG A 9 -77.39 3.38 0.22
C ARG A 9 -76.54 3.76 1.45
N GLN A 10 -76.61 3.00 2.56
CA GLN A 10 -75.89 1.74 2.90
C GLN A 10 -74.37 1.96 3.13
N THR A 11 -73.89 2.04 4.39
CA THR A 11 -73.43 0.99 5.36
C THR A 11 -71.91 0.77 5.40
N LEU A 12 -71.42 0.42 6.60
CA LEU A 12 -70.10 -0.14 7.01
C LEU A 12 -69.01 0.90 7.33
N ALA A 13 -68.63 1.12 8.60
CA ALA A 13 -67.89 0.25 9.52
C ALA A 13 -66.43 0.00 9.09
N SER A 14 -65.48 0.60 9.81
CA SER A 14 -64.08 0.14 9.85
C SER A 14 -63.50 0.35 11.24
N ALA A 15 -63.25 -0.77 11.91
CA ALA A 15 -62.52 -0.88 13.16
C ALA A 15 -61.02 -0.64 12.91
N ALA A 16 -60.37 0.12 13.81
CA ALA A 16 -58.93 0.34 13.77
C ALA A 16 -58.21 -0.87 14.37
N LEU A 17 -57.43 -1.58 13.54
CA LEU A 17 -56.45 -2.58 13.98
C LEU A 17 -55.15 -1.86 14.34
N PHE A 18 -54.75 -1.92 15.61
CA PHE A 18 -53.39 -1.57 16.04
C PHE A 18 -52.47 -2.76 15.76
N ALA A 19 -51.59 -2.64 14.76
CA ALA A 19 -50.51 -3.59 14.52
C ALA A 19 -49.30 -3.20 15.39
N SER A 20 -49.08 -3.92 16.47
CA SER A 20 -47.87 -3.84 17.30
C SER A 20 -46.72 -4.55 16.58
N VAL A 21 -45.75 -3.77 16.07
CA VAL A 21 -44.50 -4.28 15.50
C VAL A 21 -43.58 -4.66 16.66
N ALA A 22 -43.43 -5.95 16.91
CA ALA A 22 -42.40 -6.47 17.80
C ALA A 22 -41.04 -6.39 17.06
N PHE A 23 -40.17 -5.48 17.50
CA PHE A 23 -38.77 -5.48 17.11
C PHE A 23 -38.09 -6.70 17.75
N THR A 24 -37.95 -7.79 17.00
CA THR A 24 -37.03 -8.88 17.36
C THR A 24 -35.61 -8.39 17.06
N PRO A 25 -34.69 -8.32 18.03
CA PRO A 25 -33.28 -8.13 17.71
C PRO A 25 -32.84 -9.37 16.91
N ALA A 26 -32.52 -9.16 15.63
CA ALA A 26 -31.84 -10.16 14.84
C ALA A 26 -30.41 -10.28 15.40
N THR A 27 -30.25 -11.15 16.39
CA THR A 27 -28.94 -11.71 16.70
C THR A 27 -28.53 -12.48 15.45
N LEU A 28 -27.70 -11.86 14.60
CA LEU A 28 -27.00 -12.58 13.55
C LEU A 28 -26.07 -13.55 14.28
N TRP A 29 -26.52 -14.79 14.40
CA TRP A 29 -25.65 -15.90 14.69
C TRP A 29 -24.59 -15.89 13.59
N ALA A 30 -23.33 -15.68 13.97
CA ALA A 30 -22.22 -16.11 13.15
C ALA A 30 -22.46 -17.60 12.90
N GLN A 31 -22.98 -17.94 11.72
CA GLN A 31 -23.00 -19.29 11.22
C GLN A 31 -21.53 -19.73 11.22
N GLY A 32 -21.16 -20.51 12.24
CA GLY A 32 -19.95 -21.32 12.18
C GLY A 32 -20.06 -22.11 10.90
N ALA A 33 -19.20 -21.79 9.94
CA ALA A 33 -19.00 -22.62 8.78
C ALA A 33 -18.46 -23.94 9.29
N SER A 34 -19.35 -24.89 9.58
CA SER A 34 -19.05 -26.31 9.62
C SER A 34 -18.80 -26.81 8.19
N GLY A 35 -17.86 -26.15 7.50
CA GLY A 35 -17.16 -26.66 6.35
C GLY A 35 -15.87 -27.28 6.88
N ASN A 36 -15.51 -28.45 6.36
CA ASN A 36 -14.28 -29.12 6.77
C ASN A 36 -13.09 -28.15 6.58
N VAL A 37 -12.31 -27.90 7.63
CA VAL A 37 -11.11 -27.05 7.53
C VAL A 37 -10.18 -27.70 6.50
N PRO A 38 -9.67 -26.95 5.50
CA PRO A 38 -8.75 -27.52 4.53
C PRO A 38 -7.51 -28.13 5.21
N ASN A 39 -6.90 -29.13 4.58
CA ASN A 39 -5.58 -29.55 5.00
C ASN A 39 -4.60 -28.39 4.84
N ASP A 40 -3.57 -28.37 5.70
CA ASP A 40 -2.51 -27.37 5.63
C ASP A 40 -3.04 -25.92 5.69
N TYR A 41 -4.12 -25.72 6.44
CA TYR A 41 -4.72 -24.40 6.67
C TYR A 41 -4.03 -23.69 7.83
N TYR A 42 -3.68 -22.43 7.62
CA TYR A 42 -2.99 -21.61 8.61
C TYR A 42 -3.69 -20.26 8.74
N ARG A 43 -3.57 -19.70 9.94
CA ARG A 43 -3.66 -18.25 10.14
C ARG A 43 -2.26 -17.66 10.01
N ALA A 44 -2.04 -16.87 8.98
CA ALA A 44 -0.86 -16.04 8.83
C ALA A 44 -1.11 -14.69 9.50
N GLU A 45 -0.13 -14.15 10.21
CA GLU A 45 -0.19 -12.82 10.80
C GLU A 45 1.11 -12.06 10.52
N LEU A 46 0.97 -10.79 10.12
CA LEU A 46 2.07 -9.88 9.80
C LEU A 46 1.83 -8.53 10.48
N VAL A 47 2.89 -7.95 11.06
CA VAL A 47 2.89 -6.55 11.52
C VAL A 47 4.10 -5.86 10.93
N ILE A 48 3.86 -4.81 10.14
CA ILE A 48 4.91 -3.95 9.59
C ILE A 48 5.02 -2.71 10.48
N LEU A 49 6.24 -2.41 10.90
CA LEU A 49 6.53 -1.32 11.82
C LEU A 49 7.67 -0.45 11.30
N GLN A 50 7.64 0.80 11.72
CA GLN A 50 8.74 1.75 11.58
C GLN A 50 9.28 2.06 12.97
N ARG A 51 10.60 2.12 13.10
CA ARG A 51 11.28 2.59 14.30
C ARG A 51 11.39 4.11 14.26
N LEU A 52 11.00 4.77 15.34
CA LEU A 52 11.11 6.21 15.51
C LEU A 52 12.50 6.53 16.05
N VAL A 53 13.46 6.68 15.15
CA VAL A 53 14.85 7.07 15.46
C VAL A 53 15.21 8.32 14.67
N ASP A 54 16.22 9.04 15.15
CA ASP A 54 16.83 10.13 14.41
C ASP A 54 17.53 9.55 13.15
N PRO A 55 17.16 9.96 11.94
CA PRO A 55 17.82 9.52 10.71
C PRO A 55 19.33 9.77 10.71
N ALA A 56 19.79 10.85 11.35
CA ALA A 56 21.22 11.16 11.47
C ALA A 56 21.99 10.15 12.33
N GLY A 57 21.29 9.34 13.13
CA GLY A 57 21.86 8.27 13.96
C GLY A 57 21.96 6.92 13.25
N ILE A 58 21.55 6.81 11.98
CA ILE A 58 21.62 5.58 11.20
C ILE A 58 23.01 5.47 10.56
N GLU A 59 23.76 4.45 10.93
CA GLU A 59 25.10 4.20 10.35
C GLU A 59 25.03 3.68 8.91
N GLU A 60 23.91 3.07 8.52
CA GLU A 60 23.69 2.53 7.19
C GLU A 60 23.52 3.65 6.15
N GLN A 61 24.30 3.62 5.07
CA GLN A 61 24.23 4.61 3.98
C GLN A 61 23.76 3.96 2.69
N MET A 62 22.53 4.28 2.28
CA MET A 62 21.82 3.59 1.21
C MET A 62 21.41 4.49 0.04
N ALA A 63 21.62 5.81 0.13
CA ALA A 63 21.24 6.79 -0.89
C ALA A 63 21.78 6.47 -2.30
N ASN A 64 22.97 5.87 -2.40
CA ASN A 64 23.61 5.52 -3.68
C ASN A 64 23.23 4.13 -4.21
N LYS A 65 22.30 3.41 -3.57
CA LYS A 65 21.88 2.08 -4.00
C LYS A 65 20.72 2.18 -4.97
N SER A 66 20.91 1.65 -6.18
CA SER A 66 19.81 1.41 -7.09
C SER A 66 18.93 0.29 -6.56
N VAL A 67 17.62 0.51 -6.62
CA VAL A 67 16.59 -0.43 -6.16
C VAL A 67 15.83 -0.91 -7.39
N GLU A 68 15.72 -2.23 -7.52
CA GLU A 68 14.84 -2.81 -8.53
C GLU A 68 13.38 -2.41 -8.25
N PRO A 69 12.64 -1.91 -9.25
CA PRO A 69 11.24 -1.56 -9.08
C PRO A 69 10.43 -2.70 -8.47
N VAL A 70 9.48 -2.36 -7.59
CA VAL A 70 8.58 -3.36 -7.01
C VAL A 70 7.67 -3.87 -8.13
N GLU A 71 7.76 -5.17 -8.42
CA GLU A 71 6.88 -5.83 -9.39
C GLU A 71 5.40 -5.57 -9.02
N GLU A 72 4.62 -5.04 -9.97
CA GLU A 72 3.18 -4.85 -9.77
C GLU A 72 2.39 -6.18 -9.85
N ALA A 73 3.07 -7.27 -10.21
CA ALA A 73 2.48 -8.59 -10.31
C ALA A 73 2.29 -9.21 -8.91
N GLY A 74 1.05 -9.54 -8.57
CA GLY A 74 0.70 -10.24 -7.33
C GLY A 74 -0.59 -9.71 -6.71
N LYS A 75 -0.79 -10.03 -5.42
CA LYS A 75 -1.93 -9.56 -4.63
C LYS A 75 -1.57 -8.33 -3.81
N THR A 76 -2.55 -7.48 -3.54
CA THR A 76 -2.38 -6.36 -2.61
C THR A 76 -2.61 -6.81 -1.16
N LEU A 77 -1.54 -6.86 -0.36
CA LEU A 77 -1.67 -7.01 1.09
C LEU A 77 -2.10 -5.67 1.71
N TRP A 78 -1.31 -4.61 1.47
CA TRP A 78 -1.71 -3.24 1.83
C TRP A 78 -1.14 -2.21 0.86
N VAL A 79 -2.03 -1.41 0.28
CA VAL A 79 -1.65 -0.20 -0.45
C VAL A 79 -2.47 0.94 0.10
N GLU A 80 -1.80 1.97 0.59
CA GLU A 80 -2.43 3.21 1.01
C GLU A 80 -2.31 4.23 -0.13
N GLN A 81 -3.43 4.59 -0.74
CA GLN A 81 -3.50 5.59 -1.82
C GLN A 81 -3.21 6.98 -1.27
N GLU A 82 -2.82 7.95 -2.10
CA GLU A 82 -2.60 9.35 -1.68
C GLU A 82 -3.73 9.93 -0.81
N SER A 83 -4.99 9.55 -1.08
CA SER A 83 -6.17 9.94 -0.31
C SER A 83 -6.19 9.46 1.16
N GLY A 84 -5.27 8.56 1.53
CA GLY A 84 -5.26 7.84 2.80
C GLY A 84 -6.13 6.57 2.80
N GLU A 85 -6.83 6.28 1.70
CA GLU A 85 -7.59 5.04 1.57
C GLU A 85 -6.65 3.83 1.52
N ARG A 86 -6.92 2.84 2.38
CA ARG A 86 -6.16 1.60 2.41
C ARG A 86 -6.91 0.48 1.71
N VAL A 87 -6.27 -0.10 0.70
CA VAL A 87 -6.78 -1.21 -0.12
C VAL A 87 -6.07 -2.50 0.27
N THR A 88 -6.82 -3.60 0.24
CA THR A 88 -6.34 -4.98 0.41
C THR A 88 -7.21 -5.91 -0.42
N GLU A 89 -6.61 -6.94 -0.98
CA GLU A 89 -7.31 -8.02 -1.71
C GLU A 89 -7.48 -9.27 -0.83
N LEU A 90 -6.96 -9.22 0.40
CA LEU A 90 -7.07 -10.31 1.36
C LEU A 90 -8.29 -10.15 2.26
N ASN A 91 -8.89 -11.27 2.65
CA ASN A 91 -9.92 -11.28 3.68
C ASN A 91 -9.27 -11.17 5.07
N LEU A 92 -9.06 -9.94 5.52
CA LEU A 92 -8.33 -9.67 6.76
C LEU A 92 -9.17 -9.93 8.02
N ILE A 93 -8.51 -10.51 9.01
CA ILE A 93 -8.99 -10.71 10.37
C ILE A 93 -8.81 -9.39 11.15
N PRO A 94 -9.80 -8.95 11.92
CA PRO A 94 -9.69 -7.75 12.76
C PRO A 94 -8.48 -7.82 13.72
N ARG A 95 -7.76 -6.70 13.86
CA ARG A 95 -6.53 -6.61 14.66
C ARG A 95 -6.68 -7.12 16.10
N ASN A 96 -7.85 -6.94 16.72
CA ASN A 96 -8.13 -7.39 18.08
C ASN A 96 -8.28 -8.92 18.23
N GLN A 97 -8.33 -9.65 17.12
CA GLN A 97 -8.37 -11.12 17.09
C GLN A 97 -7.00 -11.73 16.70
N LEU A 98 -6.03 -10.89 16.36
CA LEU A 98 -4.67 -11.31 16.00
C LEU A 98 -3.85 -11.64 17.25
N HIS A 99 -3.05 -12.69 17.19
CA HIS A 99 -2.02 -12.97 18.19
C HIS A 99 -0.97 -11.83 18.24
N LEU A 100 -0.54 -11.34 17.08
CA LEU A 100 0.36 -10.19 16.96
C LEU A 100 -0.30 -8.85 17.36
N GLY A 101 -1.62 -8.82 17.58
CA GLY A 101 -2.34 -7.62 18.00
C GLY A 101 -1.83 -7.06 19.32
N GLU A 102 -1.54 -7.92 20.31
CA GLU A 102 -0.97 -7.50 21.59
C GLU A 102 0.47 -6.99 21.45
N ALA A 103 1.27 -7.64 20.61
CA ALA A 103 2.63 -7.22 20.31
C ALA A 103 2.64 -5.83 19.65
N ALA A 104 1.77 -5.61 18.66
CA ALA A 104 1.58 -4.32 18.01
C ALA A 104 1.16 -3.23 19.01
N ASN A 105 0.19 -3.52 19.89
CA ASN A 105 -0.25 -2.57 20.93
C ASN A 105 0.86 -2.23 21.94
N ARG A 106 1.76 -3.17 22.23
CA ARG A 106 2.93 -2.92 23.09
C ARG A 106 3.96 -2.02 22.40
N LEU A 107 4.20 -2.25 21.10
CA LEU A 107 5.12 -1.45 20.30
C LEU A 107 4.67 0.02 20.25
N GLU A 108 3.39 0.27 19.94
CA GLU A 108 2.84 1.63 19.91
C GLU A 108 2.94 2.32 21.28
N ARG A 109 2.60 1.61 22.37
CA ARG A 109 2.69 2.16 23.74
C ARG A 109 4.11 2.48 24.19
N SER A 110 5.12 1.88 23.57
CA SER A 110 6.51 2.18 23.90
C SER A 110 6.95 3.57 23.44
N GLY A 111 6.25 4.16 22.46
CA GLY A 111 6.62 5.44 21.84
C GLY A 111 7.83 5.38 20.90
N ASN A 112 8.53 4.24 20.82
CA ASN A 112 9.72 4.07 19.99
C ASN A 112 9.41 3.51 18.59
N TYR A 113 8.16 3.14 18.34
CA TYR A 113 7.73 2.50 17.11
C TYR A 113 6.38 3.04 16.65
N ARG A 114 6.21 3.11 15.34
CA ARG A 114 4.93 3.32 14.66
C ARG A 114 4.55 2.02 13.96
N VAL A 115 3.39 1.45 14.30
CA VAL A 115 2.85 0.30 13.55
C VAL A 115 2.20 0.85 12.27
N LEU A 116 2.74 0.45 11.12
CA LEU A 116 2.23 0.89 9.81
C LEU A 116 1.05 0.01 9.38
N ALA A 117 1.11 -1.29 9.67
CA ALA A 117 0.06 -2.24 9.33
C ALA A 117 0.03 -3.47 10.26
N SER A 118 -1.15 -4.10 10.38
CA SER A 118 -1.36 -5.37 11.09
C SER A 118 -2.38 -6.22 10.34
N ALA A 119 -1.96 -7.37 9.82
CA ALA A 119 -2.80 -8.30 9.07
C ALA A 119 -2.82 -9.62 9.79
N GLY A 120 -3.96 -10.27 9.73
CA GLY A 120 -3.97 -11.71 9.64
C GLY A 120 -5.01 -12.15 8.64
N TRP A 121 -4.80 -13.30 8.04
CA TRP A 121 -5.76 -13.94 7.14
C TRP A 121 -5.60 -15.45 7.26
N TYR A 122 -6.58 -16.17 6.71
CA TYR A 122 -6.54 -17.61 6.66
C TYR A 122 -6.26 -18.09 5.24
N GLU A 123 -5.30 -19.01 5.10
CA GLU A 123 -4.89 -19.54 3.81
C GLU A 123 -4.36 -20.97 3.94
N ALA A 124 -4.55 -21.76 2.88
CA ALA A 124 -3.95 -23.08 2.78
C ALA A 124 -2.58 -22.98 2.14
N PHE A 125 -1.56 -23.49 2.82
CA PHE A 125 -0.20 -23.59 2.31
C PHE A 125 0.15 -25.06 2.14
N PRO A 126 -0.26 -25.76 1.06
CA PRO A 126 0.09 -27.17 0.84
C PRO A 126 1.61 -27.38 0.68
N PRO A 127 2.10 -28.63 0.74
CA PRO A 127 3.50 -28.93 0.37
C PRO A 127 3.84 -28.40 -1.03
N ASP A 128 5.05 -27.85 -1.17
CA ASP A 128 5.56 -27.23 -2.41
C ASP A 128 4.74 -26.04 -2.91
N TYR A 129 4.05 -25.34 -1.99
CA TYR A 129 3.35 -24.10 -2.29
C TYR A 129 4.36 -22.99 -2.61
N GLU A 130 4.16 -22.34 -3.76
CA GLU A 130 4.85 -21.12 -4.18
C GLU A 130 3.85 -19.96 -4.09
N GLY A 131 4.14 -19.00 -3.22
CA GLY A 131 3.27 -17.86 -2.99
C GLY A 131 3.43 -16.82 -4.09
N GLU A 132 2.34 -16.14 -4.42
CA GLU A 132 2.44 -14.91 -5.20
C GLU A 132 2.93 -13.74 -4.34
N PRO A 133 3.64 -12.75 -4.92
CA PRO A 133 4.06 -11.57 -4.17
C PRO A 133 2.87 -10.82 -3.58
N LEU A 134 3.00 -10.43 -2.32
CA LEU A 134 2.04 -9.59 -1.61
C LEU A 134 2.56 -8.14 -1.56
N ARG A 135 1.98 -7.26 -2.36
CA ARG A 135 2.39 -5.86 -2.48
C ARG A 135 2.10 -5.08 -1.19
N VAL A 136 3.08 -4.26 -0.81
CA VAL A 136 3.04 -3.34 0.33
C VAL A 136 3.43 -1.96 -0.17
N ALA A 137 2.58 -0.97 0.10
CA ALA A 137 2.88 0.46 -0.04
C ALA A 137 2.17 1.23 1.08
N ILE A 138 2.89 1.55 2.15
CA ILE A 138 2.34 2.13 3.40
C ILE A 138 3.33 3.11 4.04
N GLY A 139 2.88 3.87 5.04
CA GLY A 139 3.69 4.90 5.69
C GLY A 139 3.42 6.29 5.11
N ASP A 140 4.29 7.25 5.38
CA ASP A 140 4.09 8.63 4.96
C ASP A 140 4.05 8.74 3.41
N TRP A 141 3.21 9.63 2.88
CA TRP A 141 3.15 9.90 1.43
C TRP A 141 4.28 10.86 1.06
N LEU A 142 5.12 10.44 0.10
CA LEU A 142 6.21 11.25 -0.43
C LEU A 142 5.70 11.89 -1.73
N ALA A 143 5.14 13.09 -1.61
CA ALA A 143 4.40 13.75 -2.69
C ALA A 143 5.28 14.03 -3.91
N GLU A 144 6.57 14.24 -3.70
CA GLU A 144 7.55 14.58 -4.72
C GLU A 144 7.86 13.41 -5.64
N SER A 145 7.80 12.18 -5.13
CA SER A 145 8.04 10.95 -5.89
C SER A 145 6.77 10.14 -6.17
N GLY A 146 5.63 10.53 -5.59
CA GLY A 146 4.34 9.87 -5.82
C GLY A 146 4.26 8.45 -5.26
N GLN A 147 4.99 8.18 -4.18
CA GLN A 147 5.10 6.85 -3.56
C GLN A 147 4.97 6.92 -2.05
N ARG A 148 4.84 5.76 -1.42
CA ARG A 148 4.84 5.63 0.05
C ARG A 148 6.26 5.50 0.60
N ALA A 149 6.43 5.89 1.85
CA ALA A 149 7.70 5.78 2.55
C ALA A 149 8.17 4.31 2.65
N VAL A 150 7.26 3.35 2.81
CA VAL A 150 7.61 1.92 2.83
C VAL A 150 6.92 1.18 1.69
N GLU A 151 7.72 0.70 0.74
CA GLU A 151 7.22 -0.04 -0.43
C GLU A 151 7.97 -1.34 -0.66
N GLY A 152 7.29 -2.33 -1.23
CA GLY A 152 7.89 -3.61 -1.57
C GLY A 152 6.89 -4.74 -1.62
N GLN A 153 7.39 -5.94 -1.35
CA GLN A 153 6.60 -7.16 -1.39
C GLN A 153 7.01 -8.15 -0.31
N ILE A 154 6.06 -9.01 0.04
CA ILE A 154 6.28 -10.14 0.94
C ILE A 154 5.79 -11.39 0.22
N THR A 155 6.59 -12.45 0.20
CA THR A 155 6.20 -13.75 -0.37
C THR A 155 6.22 -14.81 0.71
N ILE A 156 5.27 -15.74 0.66
CA ILE A 156 5.16 -16.86 1.60
C ILE A 156 5.21 -18.15 0.79
N ASP A 157 6.28 -18.92 0.96
CA ASP A 157 6.46 -20.20 0.27
C ASP A 157 6.46 -21.35 1.28
N ARG A 158 6.07 -22.53 0.85
CA ARG A 158 6.17 -23.74 1.68
C ARG A 158 6.86 -24.87 0.93
N GLN A 159 8.07 -25.17 1.37
CA GLN A 159 8.74 -26.45 1.07
C GLN A 159 8.49 -27.42 2.24
N ARG A 160 9.57 -27.87 2.92
CA ARG A 160 9.46 -28.60 4.20
C ARG A 160 9.00 -27.72 5.37
N TYR A 161 9.18 -26.41 5.23
CA TYR A 161 8.79 -25.40 6.20
C TYR A 161 8.19 -24.21 5.46
N LEU A 162 7.39 -23.42 6.17
CA LEU A 162 7.00 -22.09 5.72
C LEU A 162 8.24 -21.19 5.71
N HIS A 163 8.41 -20.45 4.62
CA HIS A 163 9.42 -19.41 4.47
C HIS A 163 8.70 -18.11 4.16
N VAL A 164 9.14 -17.03 4.79
CA VAL A 164 8.70 -15.68 4.45
C VAL A 164 9.88 -14.93 3.87
N ASN A 165 9.73 -14.47 2.64
CA ASN A 165 10.66 -13.58 1.97
C ASN A 165 10.11 -12.15 2.11
N VAL A 166 10.90 -11.27 2.71
CA VAL A 166 10.55 -9.85 2.88
C VAL A 166 11.50 -9.02 2.04
N GLN A 167 10.94 -8.26 1.11
CA GLN A 167 11.63 -7.28 0.28
C GLN A 167 10.94 -5.94 0.43
N LEU A 168 11.38 -5.14 1.40
CA LEU A 168 10.82 -3.81 1.67
C LEU A 168 11.91 -2.76 1.56
N ASN A 169 11.57 -1.60 1.02
CA ASN A 169 12.42 -0.43 0.93
C ASN A 169 11.80 0.67 1.81
N HIS A 170 12.64 1.41 2.53
CA HIS A 170 12.22 2.60 3.27
C HIS A 170 12.86 3.83 2.64
N TRP A 171 12.02 4.75 2.19
CA TRP A 171 12.36 5.96 1.46
C TRP A 171 12.09 7.18 2.34
N ALA A 172 12.91 8.21 2.18
CA ALA A 172 12.69 9.53 2.77
C ALA A 172 12.94 10.61 1.72
N VAL A 173 12.38 11.80 1.94
CA VAL A 173 12.79 13.00 1.20
C VAL A 173 14.25 13.26 1.54
N SER A 174 15.10 13.38 0.52
CA SER A 174 16.51 13.72 0.72
C SER A 174 16.62 15.19 1.09
N ASP A 175 17.48 15.48 2.06
CA ASP A 175 17.85 16.83 2.43
C ASP A 175 18.86 17.45 1.43
N ASP A 176 19.36 16.67 0.47
CA ASP A 176 20.27 17.13 -0.58
C ASP A 176 19.48 17.62 -1.81
N PRO A 177 19.43 18.94 -2.07
CA PRO A 177 18.70 19.50 -3.21
C PRO A 177 19.34 19.15 -4.58
N GLU A 178 20.55 18.58 -4.60
CA GLU A 178 21.25 18.14 -5.82
C GLU A 178 21.22 16.62 -6.04
N ALA A 179 20.69 15.82 -5.10
CA ALA A 179 20.53 14.40 -5.35
C ALA A 179 19.60 14.21 -6.57
N VAL A 180 20.10 13.58 -7.63
CA VAL A 180 19.27 13.22 -8.77
C VAL A 180 18.74 11.82 -8.48
N PRO A 181 17.43 11.53 -8.62
CA PRO A 181 16.93 10.16 -8.53
C PRO A 181 17.78 9.30 -9.48
N ALA A 182 18.36 8.22 -8.97
CA ALA A 182 19.18 7.33 -9.78
C ALA A 182 18.31 6.69 -10.86
N GLU A 183 18.23 7.33 -12.04
CA GLU A 183 17.63 6.73 -13.22
C GLU A 183 18.39 5.44 -13.56
N PRO A 184 17.70 4.37 -14.00
CA PRO A 184 18.38 3.17 -14.46
C PRO A 184 19.33 3.57 -15.60
N GLU A 185 20.63 3.31 -15.41
CA GLU A 185 21.68 3.63 -16.37
C GLU A 185 21.34 2.99 -17.72
N THR A 186 20.75 3.79 -18.62
CA THR A 186 20.55 3.39 -20.00
C THR A 186 21.95 3.39 -20.62
N PRO A 187 22.46 2.27 -21.15
CA PRO A 187 23.81 2.26 -21.69
C PRO A 187 23.91 3.30 -22.81
N PRO A 188 25.00 4.11 -22.86
CA PRO A 188 25.11 5.19 -23.83
C PRO A 188 25.06 4.60 -25.24
N GLN A 189 24.03 4.97 -26.00
CA GLN A 189 24.02 4.72 -27.44
C GLN A 189 25.12 5.59 -28.03
N THR A 190 26.19 4.95 -28.46
CA THR A 190 27.26 5.55 -29.26
C THR A 190 26.64 6.28 -30.45
N GLU A 191 26.62 7.61 -30.40
CA GLU A 191 26.23 8.46 -31.52
C GLU A 191 27.19 8.20 -32.69
N ALA A 192 26.68 7.53 -33.72
CA ALA A 192 27.33 7.46 -35.01
C ALA A 192 27.24 8.84 -35.67
N VAL A 193 28.37 9.54 -35.66
CA VAL A 193 28.62 10.73 -36.48
C VAL A 193 28.34 10.43 -37.95
N ALA A 194 27.35 11.12 -38.53
CA ALA A 194 27.20 11.21 -39.97
C ALA A 194 27.49 12.66 -40.39
N GLU A 195 28.52 12.79 -41.21
CA GLU A 195 29.13 14.01 -41.67
C GLU A 195 28.25 14.86 -42.62
N PHE A 196 28.61 16.13 -42.60
CA PHE A 196 28.24 17.27 -43.44
C PHE A 196 28.27 17.01 -44.97
N SER A 197 27.35 17.65 -45.72
CA SER A 197 27.69 18.31 -47.00
C SER A 197 26.62 19.31 -47.49
N ASP A 198 27.06 20.58 -47.52
CA ASP A 198 26.79 21.77 -48.36
C ASP A 198 25.62 21.87 -49.37
N GLN A 199 24.85 22.99 -49.29
CA GLN A 199 24.76 24.14 -50.25
C GLN A 199 23.51 24.06 -51.16
N ASP A 200 22.76 25.10 -51.54
CA ASP A 200 22.96 26.55 -51.69
C ASP A 200 21.57 27.22 -52.01
N SER A 201 21.56 28.56 -51.99
CA SER A 201 20.60 29.52 -52.60
C SER A 201 19.31 29.80 -51.80
N GLY A 202 18.99 31.02 -51.31
CA GLY A 202 19.52 32.37 -51.52
C GLY A 202 18.37 33.32 -51.86
N ASN A 203 17.96 34.24 -50.97
CA ASN A 203 17.35 35.53 -51.35
C ASN A 203 17.25 36.58 -50.20
N THR A 204 18.10 37.60 -50.31
CA THR A 204 17.96 39.06 -50.09
C THR A 204 17.14 39.76 -48.98
N LEU A 205 17.88 40.67 -48.30
CA LEU A 205 17.66 42.09 -47.92
C LEU A 205 16.80 42.53 -46.70
N ASP A 206 17.56 43.00 -45.70
CA ASP A 206 17.52 44.30 -44.99
C ASP A 206 16.29 44.74 -44.16
N SER A 207 16.50 44.80 -42.83
CA SER A 207 16.17 45.98 -42.01
C SER A 207 16.92 45.95 -40.67
N GLU A 208 17.75 46.98 -40.45
CA GLU A 208 18.45 47.23 -39.19
C GLU A 208 17.59 48.00 -38.17
N THR A 209 17.64 47.51 -36.93
CA THR A 209 17.79 48.28 -35.68
C THR A 209 16.60 49.06 -35.09
N GLY A 210 16.16 48.58 -33.91
CA GLY A 210 16.02 49.44 -32.72
C GLY A 210 14.70 49.31 -31.95
N GLY A 211 14.66 48.51 -30.87
CA GLY A 211 13.53 48.51 -29.95
C GLY A 211 13.53 47.38 -28.92
N SER A 212 14.27 47.59 -27.84
CA SER A 212 14.49 46.77 -26.65
C SER A 212 13.41 45.77 -26.21
N ALA A 213 13.94 44.59 -25.90
CA ALA A 213 13.37 43.50 -25.11
C ALA A 213 12.82 43.94 -23.74
N SER A 214 11.60 43.48 -23.45
CA SER A 214 11.14 43.14 -22.11
C SER A 214 9.96 42.16 -22.26
N GLU A 215 10.25 40.96 -22.76
CA GLU A 215 9.37 39.83 -22.48
C GLU A 215 9.90 39.20 -21.20
N GLY A 216 9.14 39.41 -20.13
CA GLY A 216 9.38 38.79 -18.85
C GLY A 216 9.46 37.29 -19.04
N THR A 217 10.68 36.75 -18.93
CA THR A 217 10.92 35.36 -18.58
C THR A 217 10.35 35.16 -17.18
N GLY A 218 9.04 34.92 -17.12
CA GLY A 218 8.45 34.18 -16.03
C GLY A 218 9.13 32.82 -16.07
N THR A 219 10.21 32.67 -15.30
CA THR A 219 10.73 31.37 -14.94
C THR A 219 9.56 30.64 -14.31
N ALA A 220 8.92 29.76 -15.08
CA ALA A 220 8.08 28.75 -14.50
C ALA A 220 8.98 28.03 -13.50
N TYR A 221 8.73 28.26 -12.22
CA TYR A 221 9.29 27.43 -11.17
C TYR A 221 8.69 26.04 -11.42
N GLN A 222 9.31 25.28 -12.32
CA GLN A 222 9.17 23.83 -12.30
C GLN A 222 9.75 23.45 -10.95
N LEU A 223 8.89 23.20 -9.97
CA LEU A 223 9.30 22.56 -8.74
C LEU A 223 9.98 21.27 -9.19
N ARG A 224 11.31 21.25 -9.11
CA ARG A 224 12.04 20.00 -9.20
C ARG A 224 11.51 19.15 -8.05
N PRO A 225 11.04 17.93 -8.30
CA PRO A 225 10.66 17.05 -7.21
C PRO A 225 11.88 16.94 -6.29
N ALA A 226 11.67 17.13 -4.98
CA ALA A 226 12.74 16.87 -4.03
C ALA A 226 13.13 15.39 -4.21
N PRO A 227 14.42 15.09 -4.39
CA PRO A 227 14.85 13.72 -4.56
C PRO A 227 14.46 12.91 -3.34
N VAL A 228 13.88 11.72 -3.54
CA VAL A 228 13.76 10.75 -2.46
C VAL A 228 14.99 9.84 -2.47
N GLU A 229 15.46 9.49 -1.29
CA GLU A 229 16.60 8.59 -1.11
C GLU A 229 16.20 7.34 -0.34
N LEU A 230 16.89 6.23 -0.63
CA LEU A 230 16.74 5.01 0.13
C LEU A 230 17.44 5.17 1.47
N VAL A 231 16.67 5.08 2.56
CA VAL A 231 17.18 5.10 3.94
C VAL A 231 17.72 3.72 4.30
N THR A 232 16.94 2.69 4.04
CA THR A 232 17.31 1.28 4.30
C THR A 232 16.38 0.34 3.54
N TRP A 233 16.66 -0.95 3.61
CA TRP A 233 15.79 -2.01 3.10
C TRP A 233 15.74 -3.21 4.04
N ILE A 234 14.83 -4.13 3.75
CA ILE A 234 14.85 -5.51 4.20
C ILE A 234 14.91 -6.37 2.95
N ARG A 235 15.89 -7.27 2.88
CA ARG A 235 16.05 -8.28 1.83
C ARG A 235 16.37 -9.63 2.47
N GLU A 236 15.46 -10.13 3.30
CA GLU A 236 15.67 -11.33 4.11
C GLU A 236 14.63 -12.41 3.81
N THR A 237 15.08 -13.66 3.73
CA THR A 237 14.21 -14.84 3.76
C THR A 237 14.36 -15.55 5.09
N ARG A 238 13.25 -15.85 5.75
CA ARG A 238 13.25 -16.48 7.05
C ARG A 238 12.40 -17.74 7.07
N ARG A 239 12.98 -18.83 7.59
CA ARG A 239 12.24 -20.05 7.89
C ARG A 239 11.39 -19.83 9.15
N MET A 240 10.12 -20.13 9.01
CA MET A 240 9.13 -20.00 10.07
C MET A 240 9.02 -21.27 10.89
N ARG A 241 8.89 -21.09 12.20
CA ARG A 241 8.47 -22.13 13.14
C ARG A 241 7.00 -21.90 13.49
N SER A 242 6.27 -22.98 13.66
CA SER A 242 4.84 -22.89 14.01
C SER A 242 4.71 -22.27 15.39
N GLU A 243 3.79 -21.31 15.51
CA GLU A 243 3.45 -20.61 16.75
C GLU A 243 4.61 -19.85 17.43
N GLU A 244 5.68 -19.54 16.68
CA GLU A 244 6.74 -18.64 17.13
C GLU A 244 6.62 -17.28 16.43
N ILE A 245 6.85 -16.20 17.17
CA ILE A 245 6.96 -14.86 16.58
C ILE A 245 8.38 -14.70 16.05
N HIS A 246 8.51 -14.41 14.76
CA HIS A 246 9.77 -14.03 14.15
C HIS A 246 9.80 -12.53 13.88
N PHE A 247 10.95 -11.92 14.15
CA PHE A 247 11.21 -10.53 13.80
C PHE A 247 12.27 -10.49 12.71
N ILE A 248 11.96 -9.80 11.62
CA ILE A 248 12.87 -9.47 10.53
C ILE A 248 13.13 -7.96 10.65
N ASP A 249 14.35 -7.60 11.02
CA ASP A 249 14.71 -6.23 11.44
C ASP A 249 15.58 -5.54 10.39
N SER A 250 15.46 -4.22 10.36
CA SER A 250 16.30 -3.26 9.64
C SER A 250 16.35 -1.98 10.48
N PRO A 251 17.34 -1.08 10.30
CA PRO A 251 17.52 0.09 11.18
C PRO A 251 16.24 0.90 11.46
N THR A 252 15.39 1.11 10.45
CA THR A 252 14.18 1.94 10.57
C THR A 252 12.87 1.23 10.24
N VAL A 253 12.90 0.06 9.62
CA VAL A 253 11.70 -0.71 9.29
C VAL A 253 11.84 -2.14 9.79
N GLY A 254 10.74 -2.78 10.16
CA GLY A 254 10.76 -4.15 10.63
C GLY A 254 9.44 -4.87 10.37
N VAL A 255 9.50 -6.20 10.37
CA VAL A 255 8.33 -7.07 10.16
C VAL A 255 8.28 -8.14 11.24
N LEU A 256 7.17 -8.19 11.98
CA LEU A 256 6.83 -9.34 12.82
C LEU A 256 5.98 -10.31 12.01
N VAL A 257 6.30 -11.59 12.13
CA VAL A 257 5.64 -12.67 11.40
C VAL A 257 5.27 -13.79 12.36
N PHE A 258 4.05 -14.31 12.23
CA PHE A 258 3.56 -15.43 13.02
C PHE A 258 2.63 -16.31 12.18
N PHE A 259 2.75 -17.63 12.36
CA PHE A 259 1.84 -18.60 11.74
C PHE A 259 1.28 -19.55 12.78
N LYS A 260 -0.03 -19.79 12.68
CA LYS A 260 -0.72 -20.83 13.47
C LYS A 260 -1.45 -21.78 12.54
N LYS A 261 -1.13 -23.07 12.61
CA LYS A 261 -1.91 -24.10 11.91
C LYS A 261 -3.30 -24.20 12.52
N ILE A 262 -4.32 -24.27 11.67
CA ILE A 262 -5.70 -24.47 12.08
C ILE A 262 -6.05 -25.94 11.88
N GLU A 263 -6.41 -26.60 12.97
CA GLU A 263 -6.87 -27.98 12.95
C GLU A 263 -8.39 -28.01 12.81
N GLY A 264 -8.89 -28.95 11.99
CA GLY A 264 -10.31 -29.22 11.79
C GLY A 264 -10.88 -30.20 12.80
#